data_AF-A0A851BH86-F1
#
_entry.id   AF-A0A851BH86-F1
#
_cell.length_a   1.000
_cell.length_b   1.000
_cell.length_c   1.000
_cell.angle_alpha   90.00
_cell.angle_beta   90.00
_cell.angle_gamma   90.00
#
_symmetry.space_group_name_H-M   'P 1'
#
loop_
_entity.id
_entity.type
_entity.pdbx_description
1 polymer ?
#
loop_
_entity_poly.entity_id
_entity_poly.type
_entity_poly.pdbx_seq_one_letter_code
_entity_poly.pdbx_strand_id
1 'polypeptide(L)'
;KYTKFSISYYWINSLDQKTSIYRSLESVDIPPGKQNKTAALPYDYRIMPLENTSSTGTYYCKVKWNDVEKIGKGVFVLARGKGYINTSYGWEILVTLTVLLAVLSITATALLLWKRKVLCPRRNQLNIPRQKVETQLPSASPPPPPVYD
;
A
#
# COMPACT_ATOMS: atom_id res chain seq x y z
N LYS A 1 -8.72 -34.44 34.37
CA LYS A 1 -7.28 -34.21 34.04
C LYS A 1 -7.02 -32.80 33.51
N TYR A 2 -7.89 -32.23 32.67
CA TYR A 2 -7.68 -30.93 32.01
C TYR A 2 -8.41 -29.75 32.68
N THR A 3 -9.03 -29.97 33.83
CA THR A 3 -9.85 -28.95 34.52
C THR A 3 -9.02 -27.91 35.25
N LYS A 4 -7.77 -28.22 35.62
CA LYS A 4 -6.85 -27.29 36.28
C LYS A 4 -5.63 -27.08 35.40
N PHE A 5 -5.34 -25.84 35.07
CA PHE A 5 -4.24 -25.49 34.18
C PHE A 5 -3.71 -24.09 34.47
N SER A 6 -2.49 -23.80 34.01
CA SER A 6 -1.93 -22.44 34.08
C SER A 6 -1.70 -21.90 32.69
N ILE A 7 -2.08 -20.64 32.48
CA ILE A 7 -1.77 -19.87 31.28
C ILE A 7 -0.64 -18.92 31.62
N SER A 8 0.42 -18.92 30.81
CA SER A 8 1.58 -18.04 30.96
C SER A 8 1.80 -17.27 29.66
N TYR A 9 1.86 -15.95 29.78
CA TYR A 9 2.20 -15.03 28.70
C TYR A 9 3.62 -14.55 28.88
N TYR A 10 4.42 -14.62 27.82
CA TYR A 10 5.80 -14.13 27.80
C TYR A 10 6.14 -13.65 26.40
N TRP A 11 7.21 -12.89 26.28
CA TRP A 11 7.76 -12.53 24.98
C TRP A 11 9.25 -12.81 24.93
N ILE A 12 9.77 -12.99 23.72
CA ILE A 12 11.18 -13.22 23.44
C ILE A 12 11.67 -12.08 22.55
N ASN A 13 12.73 -11.40 22.96
CA ASN A 13 13.33 -10.30 22.22
C ASN A 13 14.31 -10.78 21.14
N SER A 14 14.89 -9.84 20.37
CA SER A 14 15.88 -10.17 19.33
C SER A 14 17.19 -10.77 19.87
N LEU A 15 17.43 -10.68 21.17
CA LEU A 15 18.57 -11.27 21.87
C LEU A 15 18.22 -12.64 22.49
N ASP A 16 17.08 -13.22 22.11
CA ASP A 16 16.52 -14.47 22.64
C ASP A 16 16.25 -14.43 24.16
N GLN A 17 16.15 -13.23 24.73
CA GLN A 17 15.83 -13.07 26.15
C GLN A 17 14.33 -13.19 26.34
N LYS A 18 13.96 -14.11 27.22
CA LYS A 18 12.57 -14.36 27.60
C LYS A 18 12.15 -13.49 28.78
N THR A 19 11.07 -12.74 28.62
CA THR A 19 10.47 -11.93 29.68
C THR A 19 9.05 -12.40 29.96
N SER A 20 8.78 -12.74 31.22
CA SER A 20 7.44 -13.10 31.68
C SER A 20 6.56 -11.85 31.78
N ILE A 21 5.32 -11.95 31.28
CA ILE A 21 4.34 -10.86 31.32
C ILE A 21 3.33 -11.14 32.43
N TYR A 22 2.64 -12.28 32.33
CA TYR A 22 1.54 -12.61 33.21
C TYR A 22 1.37 -14.13 33.30
N ARG A 23 0.85 -14.58 34.45
CA ARG A 23 0.52 -15.98 34.68
C ARG A 23 -0.79 -16.05 35.45
N SER A 24 -1.72 -16.87 34.95
CA SER A 24 -2.94 -17.23 35.66
C SER A 24 -3.02 -18.74 35.92
N LEU A 25 -3.82 -19.09 36.92
CA LEU A 25 -4.19 -20.44 37.28
C LEU A 25 -5.70 -20.55 37.12
N GLU A 26 -6.14 -21.42 36.23
CA GLU A 26 -7.54 -21.61 35.88
C GLU A 26 -8.03 -22.95 36.40
N SER A 27 -9.28 -22.96 36.87
CA SER A 27 -10.01 -24.16 37.26
C SER A 27 -11.41 -24.12 36.66
N VAL A 28 -11.75 -25.14 35.86
CA VAL A 28 -13.03 -25.24 35.16
C VAL A 28 -13.81 -26.43 35.70
N ASP A 29 -15.06 -26.18 36.07
CA ASP A 29 -16.00 -27.22 36.47
C ASP A 29 -16.64 -27.87 35.24
N ILE A 30 -16.72 -29.21 35.27
CA ILE A 30 -17.35 -29.99 34.20
C ILE A 30 -18.79 -30.31 34.61
N PRO A 31 -19.81 -29.81 33.87
CA PRO A 31 -21.20 -30.14 34.15
C PRO A 31 -21.46 -31.66 34.02
N PRO A 32 -22.42 -32.21 34.79
CA PRO A 32 -22.84 -33.60 34.62
C PRO A 32 -23.24 -33.90 33.16
N GLY A 33 -22.78 -35.03 32.61
CA GLY A 33 -23.08 -35.44 31.23
C GLY A 33 -22.22 -34.78 30.14
N LYS A 34 -21.23 -33.96 30.52
CA LYS A 34 -20.30 -33.29 29.58
C LYS A 34 -18.86 -33.79 29.66
N GLN A 35 -18.57 -34.82 30.48
CA GLN A 35 -17.21 -35.29 30.75
C GLN A 35 -16.42 -35.72 29.49
N ASN A 36 -17.09 -36.27 28.48
CA ASN A 36 -16.47 -36.77 27.25
C ASN A 36 -16.62 -35.82 26.06
N LYS A 37 -16.95 -34.54 26.32
CA LYS A 37 -17.12 -33.53 25.26
C LYS A 37 -15.96 -32.54 25.30
N THR A 38 -15.59 -32.06 24.12
CA THR A 38 -14.62 -30.97 23.98
C THR A 38 -15.33 -29.64 24.19
N ALA A 39 -14.72 -28.74 24.96
CA ALA A 39 -15.17 -27.37 25.13
C ALA A 39 -14.11 -26.40 24.58
N ALA A 40 -14.56 -25.31 23.98
CA ALA A 40 -13.73 -24.17 23.62
C ALA A 40 -14.14 -23.00 24.51
N LEU A 41 -13.22 -22.53 25.33
CA LEU A 41 -13.42 -21.42 26.25
C LEU A 41 -12.40 -20.32 25.93
N PRO A 42 -12.83 -19.07 25.77
CA PRO A 42 -11.92 -17.96 25.56
C PRO A 42 -11.23 -17.56 26.87
N TYR A 43 -9.94 -17.23 26.79
CA TYR A 43 -9.16 -16.67 27.90
C TYR A 43 -8.41 -15.45 27.40
N ASP A 44 -9.03 -14.29 27.57
CA ASP A 44 -8.49 -13.04 27.05
C ASP A 44 -7.56 -12.40 28.09
N TYR A 45 -6.36 -12.03 27.65
CA TYR A 45 -5.44 -11.22 28.44
C TYR A 45 -5.01 -10.00 27.63
N ARG A 46 -5.29 -8.82 28.17
CA ARG A 46 -4.88 -7.56 27.55
C ARG A 46 -3.53 -7.13 28.11
N ILE A 47 -2.52 -7.16 27.25
CA ILE A 47 -1.20 -6.61 27.56
C ILE A 47 -1.34 -5.08 27.54
N MET A 48 -1.14 -4.43 28.68
CA MET A 48 -1.05 -2.97 28.70
C MET A 48 0.24 -2.53 28.00
N PRO A 49 0.23 -1.39 27.28
CA PRO A 49 1.45 -0.85 26.70
C PRO A 49 2.48 -0.67 27.81
N LEU A 50 3.55 -1.47 27.79
CA LEU A 50 4.70 -1.17 28.61
C LEU A 50 5.25 0.14 28.05
N GLU A 51 5.39 1.15 28.90
CA GLU A 51 5.97 2.48 28.60
C GLU A 51 7.36 2.39 27.90
N ASN A 52 7.97 1.21 27.89
CA ASN A 52 9.32 0.96 27.41
C ASN A 52 9.31 0.27 26.04
N THR A 53 10.08 0.83 25.10
CA THR A 53 10.39 0.28 23.77
C THR A 53 11.07 -1.09 23.81
N SER A 54 11.52 -1.52 24.99
CA SER A 54 12.10 -2.84 25.23
C SER A 54 11.15 -3.96 24.84
N SER A 55 9.84 -3.74 24.84
CA SER A 55 8.80 -4.76 24.59
C SER A 55 8.68 -5.23 23.12
N THR A 56 9.69 -5.01 22.29
CA THR A 56 9.69 -5.49 20.89
C THR A 56 10.13 -6.94 20.81
N GLY A 57 9.28 -7.82 20.30
CA GLY A 57 9.62 -9.22 20.11
C GLY A 57 8.43 -10.09 19.79
N THR A 58 8.61 -11.40 19.92
CA THR A 58 7.55 -12.39 19.67
C THR A 58 6.89 -12.79 20.97
N TYR A 59 5.59 -12.53 21.06
CA TYR A 59 4.74 -12.82 22.21
C TYR A 59 4.16 -14.21 22.07
N TYR A 60 4.21 -14.98 23.15
CA TYR A 60 3.73 -16.35 23.21
C TYR A 60 2.71 -16.51 24.34
N CYS A 61 1.72 -17.37 24.09
CA CYS A 61 0.87 -17.93 25.12
C CYS A 61 1.25 -19.40 25.30
N LYS A 62 1.51 -19.79 26.55
CA LYS A 62 1.84 -21.15 26.93
C LYS A 62 0.83 -21.64 27.96
N VAL A 63 0.24 -22.79 27.70
CA VAL A 63 -0.72 -23.42 28.60
C VAL A 63 -0.12 -24.74 29.09
N LYS A 64 -0.18 -24.96 30.40
CA LYS A 64 0.32 -26.17 31.05
C LYS A 64 -0.77 -26.78 31.93
N TRP A 65 -0.99 -28.09 31.78
CA TRP A 65 -1.88 -28.88 32.64
C TRP A 65 -1.22 -30.23 32.94
N ASN A 66 -0.97 -30.51 34.22
CA ASN A 66 -0.13 -31.64 34.63
C ASN A 66 1.22 -31.62 33.87
N ASP A 67 1.56 -32.72 33.19
CA ASP A 67 2.80 -32.89 32.42
C ASP A 67 2.69 -32.49 30.95
N VAL A 68 1.51 -32.03 30.51
CA VAL A 68 1.30 -31.63 29.12
C VAL A 68 1.41 -30.12 29.00
N GLU A 69 2.13 -29.70 27.99
CA GLU A 69 2.35 -28.31 27.66
C GLU A 69 2.04 -28.05 26.19
N LYS A 70 1.42 -26.89 25.93
CA LYS A 70 1.17 -26.39 24.58
C LYS A 70 1.56 -24.92 24.52
N ILE A 71 2.22 -24.55 23.42
CA ILE A 71 2.67 -23.19 23.14
C ILE A 71 1.97 -22.75 21.84
N GLY A 72 1.38 -21.55 21.87
CA GLY A 72 0.78 -20.94 20.69
C GLY A 72 1.83 -20.56 19.64
N LYS A 73 1.39 -20.30 18.41
CA LYS A 73 2.28 -19.93 17.29
C LYS A 73 3.10 -18.65 17.54
N GLY A 74 2.63 -17.82 18.46
CA GLY A 74 3.21 -16.53 18.78
C GLY A 74 2.80 -15.43 17.82
N VAL A 75 3.00 -14.19 18.24
CA VAL A 75 2.71 -12.97 17.45
C VAL A 75 3.87 -12.01 17.62
N PHE A 76 4.46 -11.56 16.52
CA PHE A 76 5.48 -10.53 16.57
C PHE A 76 4.84 -9.16 16.79
N VAL A 77 5.34 -8.42 17.78
CA VAL A 77 4.89 -7.07 18.11
C VAL A 77 6.09 -6.13 18.06
N LEU A 78 5.96 -5.07 17.25
CA LEU A 78 6.93 -3.99 17.15
C LEU A 78 6.52 -2.84 18.08
N ALA A 79 7.15 -2.73 19.25
CA ALA A 79 6.88 -1.66 20.20
C ALA A 79 7.66 -0.39 19.80
N ARG A 80 6.94 0.69 19.47
CA ARG A 80 7.53 1.99 19.13
C ARG A 80 7.13 3.02 20.18
N GLY A 81 8.12 3.72 20.74
CA GLY A 81 7.88 4.72 21.80
C GLY A 81 7.02 5.90 21.35
N LYS A 82 7.04 6.24 20.06
CA LYS A 82 6.20 7.30 19.46
C LYS A 82 4.92 6.78 18.78
N GLY A 83 4.60 5.48 18.93
CA GLY A 83 3.48 4.85 18.23
C GLY A 83 3.71 4.68 16.72
N TYR A 84 2.62 4.35 16.00
CA TYR A 84 2.62 4.25 14.55
C TYR A 84 2.31 5.61 13.93
N ILE A 85 3.30 6.23 13.27
CA ILE A 85 3.05 7.39 12.41
C ILE A 85 2.65 6.84 11.04
N ASN A 86 1.40 7.07 10.64
CA ASN A 86 0.94 6.72 9.31
C ASN A 86 1.70 7.60 8.29
N THR A 87 2.49 6.97 7.43
CA THR A 87 3.34 7.69 6.45
C THR A 87 2.56 8.13 5.20
N SER A 88 1.22 8.03 5.18
CA SER A 88 0.34 8.52 4.10
C SER A 88 0.63 9.97 3.70
N TYR A 89 1.04 10.78 4.68
CA TYR A 89 1.33 12.20 4.49
C TYR A 89 2.36 12.47 3.37
N GLY A 90 3.36 11.60 3.20
CA GLY A 90 4.35 11.76 2.15
C GLY A 90 3.76 11.61 0.74
N TRP A 91 2.83 10.68 0.57
CA TRP A 91 2.16 10.44 -0.71
C TRP A 91 1.22 11.58 -1.07
N GLU A 92 0.45 12.07 -0.10
CA GLU A 92 -0.45 13.22 -0.27
C GLU A 92 0.31 14.49 -0.66
N ILE A 93 1.45 14.77 -0.02
CA ILE A 93 2.29 15.91 -0.38
C ILE A 93 2.79 15.81 -1.83
N LEU A 94 3.30 14.64 -2.23
CA LEU A 94 3.85 14.43 -3.57
C LEU A 94 2.78 14.62 -4.66
N VAL A 95 1.59 14.06 -4.44
CA VAL A 95 0.45 14.22 -5.35
C VAL A 95 0.05 15.70 -5.44
N THR A 96 -0.11 16.36 -4.28
CA THR A 96 -0.52 17.77 -4.24
C THR A 96 0.49 18.68 -4.95
N LEU A 97 1.78 18.47 -4.70
CA LEU A 97 2.87 19.23 -5.33
C LEU A 97 2.88 19.02 -6.84
N THR A 98 2.68 17.78 -7.30
CA THR A 98 2.68 17.45 -8.73
C THR A 98 1.49 18.08 -9.45
N VAL A 99 0.30 18.02 -8.85
CA VAL A 99 -0.90 18.68 -9.40
C VAL A 99 -0.70 20.19 -9.48
N LEU A 100 -0.16 20.81 -8.42
CA LEU A 100 0.11 22.24 -8.41
C LEU A 100 1.11 22.64 -9.51
N LEU A 101 2.21 21.90 -9.64
CA LEU A 101 3.21 22.15 -10.68
C LEU A 101 2.65 21.95 -12.09
N ALA A 102 1.79 20.95 -12.30
CA ALA A 102 1.14 20.71 -13.59
C ALA A 102 0.22 21.88 -13.98
N VAL A 103 -0.62 22.35 -13.05
CA VAL A 103 -1.52 23.48 -13.28
C VAL A 103 -0.73 24.75 -13.60
N LEU A 104 0.33 25.03 -12.84
CA LEU A 104 1.20 26.19 -13.08
C LEU A 104 1.89 26.11 -14.45
N SER A 105 2.37 24.93 -14.84
CA SER A 105 3.03 24.71 -16.13
C SER A 105 2.08 24.91 -17.32
N ILE A 106 0.87 24.38 -17.24
CA ILE A 106 -0.17 24.56 -18.27
C ILE A 106 -0.55 26.04 -18.37
N THR A 107 -0.78 26.70 -17.23
CA THR A 107 -1.18 28.11 -17.18
C THR A 107 -0.09 29.02 -17.75
N ALA A 108 1.17 28.81 -17.37
CA ALA A 108 2.31 29.56 -17.91
C ALA A 108 2.42 29.38 -19.43
N THR A 109 2.30 28.14 -19.92
CA THR A 109 2.37 27.84 -21.36
C THR A 109 1.22 28.49 -22.14
N ALA A 110 -0.01 28.44 -21.61
CA ALA A 110 -1.16 29.08 -22.22
C ALA A 110 -1.00 30.61 -22.28
N LEU A 111 -0.53 31.24 -21.21
CA LEU A 111 -0.25 32.68 -21.16
C LEU A 111 0.83 33.09 -22.15
N LEU A 112 1.91 32.32 -22.29
CA LEU A 112 2.97 32.58 -23.26
C LEU A 112 2.46 32.49 -24.70
N LEU A 113 1.66 31.48 -25.03
CA LEU A 113 1.05 31.33 -26.35
C LEU A 113 0.05 32.44 -26.66
N TRP A 114 -0.76 32.83 -25.66
CA TRP A 114 -1.68 33.97 -25.77
C TRP A 114 -0.93 35.27 -26.04
N LYS A 115 0.09 35.59 -25.23
CA LYS A 115 0.95 36.76 -25.44
C LYS A 115 1.62 36.76 -26.81
N ARG A 116 2.14 35.61 -27.27
CA ARG A 116 2.73 35.47 -28.61
C ARG A 116 1.72 35.76 -29.72
N LYS A 117 0.47 35.28 -29.60
CA LYS A 117 -0.60 35.56 -30.56
C LYS A 117 -1.02 37.03 -30.59
N VAL A 118 -1.15 37.67 -29.43
CA VAL A 118 -1.65 39.05 -29.32
C VAL A 118 -0.59 40.10 -29.65
N LEU A 119 0.65 39.93 -29.17
CA LEU A 119 1.71 40.94 -29.34
C LEU A 119 2.51 40.77 -30.64
N CYS A 120 2.60 39.56 -31.20
CA CYS A 120 3.36 39.27 -32.42
C CYS A 120 2.58 38.39 -33.42
N PRO A 121 1.52 38.89 -34.07
CA PRO A 121 0.69 38.09 -34.99
C PRO A 121 1.48 37.49 -36.16
N ARG A 122 2.56 38.16 -36.58
CA ARG A 122 3.34 37.86 -37.79
C ARG A 122 4.26 36.64 -37.67
N ARG A 123 4.50 36.07 -36.47
CA ARG A 123 5.43 34.94 -36.24
C ARG A 123 4.74 33.58 -36.00
N ASN A 124 3.44 33.50 -36.27
CA ASN A 124 2.62 32.29 -36.16
C ASN A 124 2.34 31.60 -37.51
N GLN A 125 3.01 32.01 -38.60
CA GLN A 125 3.12 31.13 -39.76
C GLN A 125 4.12 30.03 -39.42
N LEU A 126 3.61 28.90 -38.95
CA LEU A 126 4.31 27.64 -39.01
C LEU A 126 4.60 27.42 -40.49
N ASN A 127 5.84 27.67 -40.92
CA ASN A 127 6.30 27.36 -42.27
C ASN A 127 6.36 25.84 -42.41
N ILE A 128 5.19 25.21 -42.53
CA ILE A 128 5.06 23.89 -43.13
C ILE A 128 5.36 24.12 -44.60
N PRO A 129 6.45 23.58 -45.17
CA PRO A 129 6.65 23.65 -46.61
C PRO A 129 5.48 22.88 -47.22
N ARG A 130 4.50 23.58 -47.78
CA ARG A 130 3.58 22.98 -48.76
C ARG A 130 4.48 22.59 -49.93
N GLN A 131 4.86 21.32 -50.00
CA GLN A 131 5.43 20.75 -51.20
C GLN A 131 4.35 20.85 -52.28
N LYS A 132 4.40 21.93 -53.05
CA LYS A 132 3.57 22.10 -54.24
C LYS A 132 4.15 21.13 -55.27
N VAL A 133 3.73 19.88 -55.22
CA VAL A 133 3.93 18.95 -56.32
C VAL A 133 2.98 19.42 -57.42
N GLU A 134 3.50 20.26 -58.31
CA GLU A 134 2.86 20.55 -59.59
C GLU A 134 2.91 19.24 -60.38
N THR A 135 1.78 18.51 -60.42
CA THR A 135 1.64 17.35 -61.30
C THR A 135 1.68 17.85 -62.74
N GLN A 136 2.83 17.75 -63.41
CA GLN A 136 2.88 17.88 -64.87
C GLN A 136 2.01 16.76 -65.46
N LEU A 137 0.92 17.13 -66.13
CA LEU A 137 0.17 16.24 -67.00
C LEU A 137 1.02 15.94 -68.24
N PRO A 138 1.11 14.68 -68.69
CA PRO A 138 1.82 14.34 -69.93
C PRO A 138 1.20 15.09 -71.12
N SER A 139 2.06 15.67 -71.95
CA SER A 139 1.67 16.33 -73.20
C SER A 139 0.91 15.36 -74.10
N ALA A 140 -0.36 15.66 -74.37
CA ALA A 140 -1.21 14.84 -75.24
C ALA A 140 -0.74 14.95 -76.70
N SER A 141 -0.44 13.81 -77.32
CA SER A 141 -0.13 13.74 -78.75
C SER A 141 -1.37 14.10 -79.58
N PRO A 142 -1.22 14.80 -80.73
CA PRO A 142 -2.36 15.19 -81.55
C PRO A 142 -3.07 13.96 -82.15
N PRO A 143 -4.41 14.00 -82.32
CA PRO A 143 -5.17 12.87 -82.83
C PRO A 143 -4.84 12.58 -84.30
N PRO A 144 -4.86 11.31 -84.74
CA PRO A 144 -4.60 10.95 -86.13
C PRO A 144 -5.72 11.44 -87.07
N PRO A 145 -5.41 11.74 -88.34
CA PRO A 145 -6.37 12.30 -89.29
C PRO A 145 -7.46 11.29 -89.67
N PRO A 146 -8.68 11.77 -90.00
CA PRO A 146 -9.82 10.90 -90.30
C PRO A 146 -9.60 10.13 -91.60
N VAL A 147 -9.90 8.83 -91.56
CA VAL A 147 -9.96 7.95 -92.72
C VAL A 147 -11.32 8.16 -93.39
N TYR A 148 -11.32 8.42 -94.69
CA TYR A 148 -12.51 8.37 -95.53
C TYR A 148 -12.46 7.09 -96.36
N ASP A 149 -13.60 6.40 -96.50
CA ASP A 149 -13.77 5.19 -97.32
C ASP A 149 -13.52 5.43 -98.81
#